data_AF-K7A213-F1
#
_entry.id   AF-K7A213-F1
#
_cell.length_a   1.000
_cell.length_b   1.000
_cell.length_c   1.000
_cell.angle_alpha   90.00
_cell.angle_beta   90.00
_cell.angle_gamma   90.00
#
_symmetry.space_group_name_H-M   'P 1'
#
loop_
_entity.id
_entity.type
_entity.pdbx_description
1 polymer ?
#
loop_
_entity_poly.entity_id
_entity_poly.type
_entity_poly.pdbx_seq_one_letter_code
_entity_poly.pdbx_strand_id
1 'polypeptide(L)'
;MQQHSDLNTNQTDSSLDVDAGSESENVCLTHKETRQIVTPYAFFVADDLLGTPLAGPFRRGFGLIIDLFLISLLTQISSLVLAGIAAWTFFRAGNRLKTKKRFNAARILLRLLVALLLFVVAMGIVDAINGNDKDSSDNELARFESPEPSTKINDDVWGIELITLTAKYLVNTKAMKQRVAKKECEPIYDCFQTLGNELILDVVDIGLDTDTINDILREYIGSVSESLSTSQQTELTRHLQQTSKNSLELKVAELKSTEQVITLPIKNDTNIQKPPYKSTGLIERLENLIEELGLGLGWAAFYFSVFTAWWKGQTPGKKLLGMQVIKLDNTALNLWESFGRYGGYAAGLATGLMGFLQVFWDPNRQAIHDKISETLVIDLRKPKVPFDKNMAV
;
A
#
# COMPACT_ATOMS: atom_id res chain seq x y z
N MET A 1 -55.52 67.93 61.84
CA MET A 1 -54.58 69.01 61.47
C MET A 1 -53.76 68.46 60.31
N GLN A 2 -54.07 68.90 59.08
CA GLN A 2 -53.32 69.93 58.33
C GLN A 2 -51.95 69.39 57.87
N GLN A 3 -51.73 69.17 56.56
CA GLN A 3 -51.37 70.20 55.54
C GLN A 3 -50.05 70.90 55.89
N HIS A 4 -49.08 71.13 54.99
CA HIS A 4 -48.98 71.00 53.52
C HIS A 4 -47.46 70.79 53.22
N SER A 5 -47.04 69.86 52.34
CA SER A 5 -46.55 70.10 50.96
C SER A 5 -45.13 70.73 50.86
N ASP A 6 -44.33 70.61 49.78
CA ASP A 6 -44.60 70.39 48.35
C ASP A 6 -43.35 69.85 47.59
N LEU A 7 -43.56 69.40 46.33
CA LEU A 7 -42.60 69.35 45.19
C LEU A 7 -41.34 68.44 45.33
N ASN A 8 -40.90 67.63 44.34
CA ASN A 8 -41.35 67.26 43.00
C ASN A 8 -40.58 65.95 42.59
N THR A 9 -40.83 65.17 41.53
CA THR A 9 -41.63 65.33 40.29
C THR A 9 -42.07 63.97 39.74
N ASN A 10 -43.31 63.89 39.23
CA ASN A 10 -43.85 63.02 38.16
C ASN A 10 -43.56 61.49 38.11
N GLN A 11 -44.58 60.75 38.56
CA GLN A 11 -45.22 59.62 37.84
C GLN A 11 -45.32 59.82 36.31
N THR A 12 -45.55 58.81 35.47
CA THR A 12 -46.81 58.03 35.43
C THR A 12 -46.67 56.72 34.63
N ASP A 13 -47.47 55.72 35.02
CA ASP A 13 -47.75 54.52 34.24
C ASP A 13 -48.23 54.83 32.81
N SER A 14 -47.91 53.93 31.87
CA SER A 14 -48.97 53.27 31.10
C SER A 14 -48.47 51.99 30.42
N SER A 15 -49.44 51.11 30.19
CA SER A 15 -49.31 49.76 29.63
C SER A 15 -49.22 49.73 28.10
N LEU A 16 -48.65 48.63 27.60
CA LEU A 16 -48.77 48.12 26.22
C LEU A 16 -48.13 49.00 25.13
N ASP A 17 -47.08 48.47 24.51
CA ASP A 17 -47.13 48.30 23.06
C ASP A 17 -46.33 47.07 22.62
N VAL A 18 -46.79 46.47 21.53
CA VAL A 18 -46.09 45.37 20.83
C VAL A 18 -45.03 46.00 19.95
N ASP A 19 -43.75 45.70 20.20
CA ASP A 19 -42.75 45.81 19.13
C ASP A 19 -42.20 44.44 18.78
N ALA A 20 -42.46 44.02 17.55
CA ALA A 20 -41.95 42.80 16.95
C ALA A 20 -40.55 43.07 16.36
N GLY A 21 -39.64 43.51 17.22
CA GLY A 21 -38.22 43.67 16.91
C GLY A 21 -37.57 42.30 16.77
N SER A 22 -37.58 41.73 15.56
CA SER A 22 -36.73 40.57 15.23
C SER A 22 -35.28 41.03 15.13
N GLU A 23 -34.64 41.28 16.27
CA GLU A 23 -33.19 41.44 16.36
C GLU A 23 -32.55 40.12 15.96
N SER A 24 -32.10 40.06 14.71
CA SER A 24 -31.22 38.99 14.23
C SER A 24 -29.87 39.15 14.92
N GLU A 25 -29.72 38.54 16.10
CA GLU A 25 -28.41 38.36 16.72
C GLU A 25 -27.50 37.66 15.69
N ASN A 26 -26.53 38.41 15.17
CA ASN A 26 -25.43 37.83 14.40
C ASN A 26 -24.51 37.09 15.38
N VAL A 27 -24.95 35.89 15.79
CA VAL A 27 -24.22 35.01 16.70
C VAL A 27 -22.98 34.49 15.99
N CYS A 28 -21.92 35.29 16.05
CA CYS A 28 -20.61 34.92 15.55
C CYS A 28 -20.11 33.70 16.33
N LEU A 29 -20.11 32.54 15.68
CA LEU A 29 -19.71 31.27 16.28
C LEU A 29 -18.28 31.38 16.82
N THR A 30 -18.07 30.96 18.07
CA THR A 30 -16.72 30.93 18.63
C THR A 30 -15.86 29.94 17.85
N HIS A 31 -14.55 30.17 17.77
CA HIS A 31 -13.61 29.26 17.10
C HIS A 31 -13.70 27.79 17.57
N LYS A 32 -14.19 27.55 18.79
CA LYS A 32 -14.44 26.21 19.35
C LYS A 32 -15.73 25.57 18.79
N GLU A 33 -16.72 26.37 18.41
CA GLU A 33 -18.00 25.94 17.81
C GLU A 33 -17.88 25.76 16.31
N THR A 34 -17.21 26.70 15.60
CA THR A 34 -16.82 26.55 14.18
C THR A 34 -16.17 25.18 13.93
N ARG A 35 -15.33 24.74 14.86
CA ARG A 35 -14.64 23.45 14.79
C ARG A 35 -15.46 22.25 15.24
N GLN A 36 -16.70 22.40 15.69
CA GLN A 36 -17.57 21.29 16.10
C GLN A 36 -18.64 20.95 15.08
N ILE A 37 -18.93 21.86 14.15
CA ILE A 37 -19.92 21.68 13.09
C ILE A 37 -19.30 21.94 11.72
N VAL A 38 -19.93 21.47 10.65
CA VAL A 38 -19.54 21.82 9.28
C VAL A 38 -19.91 23.28 8.98
N THR A 39 -18.95 24.03 8.46
CA THR A 39 -19.07 25.47 8.14
C THR A 39 -18.67 25.78 6.69
N PRO A 40 -19.17 26.88 6.08
CA PRO A 40 -18.94 27.18 4.66
C PRO A 40 -17.51 27.63 4.31
N TYR A 41 -16.61 27.74 5.29
CA TYR A 41 -15.23 28.23 5.10
C TYR A 41 -14.30 27.27 4.34
N ALA A 42 -14.67 26.01 4.16
CA ALA A 42 -14.00 25.11 3.21
C ALA A 42 -14.90 24.94 1.98
N PHE A 43 -14.27 24.91 0.79
CA PHE A 43 -14.82 24.59 -0.54
C PHE A 43 -16.31 24.21 -0.59
N PHE A 44 -17.14 25.07 -1.21
CA PHE A 44 -18.57 24.87 -1.56
C PHE A 44 -19.23 23.59 -1.01
N VAL A 45 -19.49 23.58 0.30
CA VAL A 45 -20.18 22.47 0.95
C VAL A 45 -21.67 22.54 0.64
N ALA A 46 -22.32 21.40 0.39
CA ALA A 46 -23.77 21.32 0.27
C ALA A 46 -24.47 21.87 1.53
N ASP A 47 -25.50 22.71 1.35
CA ASP A 47 -26.21 23.37 2.45
C ASP A 47 -26.83 22.36 3.46
N ASP A 48 -27.18 21.16 2.98
CA ASP A 48 -27.64 20.03 3.81
C ASP A 48 -26.62 19.56 4.87
N LEU A 49 -25.33 19.81 4.66
CA LEU A 49 -24.26 19.42 5.60
C LEU A 49 -23.97 20.48 6.67
N LEU A 50 -24.34 21.74 6.46
CA LEU A 50 -24.07 22.82 7.42
C LEU A 50 -24.72 22.52 8.78
N GLY A 51 -24.00 22.76 9.88
CA GLY A 51 -24.48 22.40 11.22
C GLY A 51 -24.39 20.91 11.58
N THR A 52 -23.94 20.03 10.68
CA THR A 52 -23.68 18.62 11.04
C THR A 52 -22.44 18.49 11.94
N PRO A 53 -22.48 17.66 12.98
CA PRO A 53 -21.39 17.56 13.97
C PRO A 53 -20.17 16.82 13.41
N LEU A 54 -19.00 17.43 13.56
CA LEU A 54 -17.71 16.88 13.10
C LEU A 54 -17.07 15.93 14.11
N ALA A 55 -16.49 14.84 13.61
CA ALA A 55 -15.74 13.89 14.41
C ALA A 55 -14.41 14.49 14.89
N GLY A 56 -14.19 14.49 16.22
CA GLY A 56 -12.98 15.00 16.86
C GLY A 56 -11.72 14.16 16.60
N PRO A 57 -10.51 14.75 16.78
CA PRO A 57 -9.25 14.18 16.32
C PRO A 57 -8.93 12.82 16.95
N PHE A 58 -9.03 12.70 18.27
CA PHE A 58 -8.80 11.44 18.97
C PHE A 58 -9.77 10.33 18.54
N ARG A 59 -11.04 10.66 18.24
CA ARG A 59 -12.00 9.67 17.72
C ARG A 59 -11.58 9.14 16.35
N ARG A 60 -11.13 10.02 15.44
CA ARG A 60 -10.56 9.63 14.14
C ARG A 60 -9.31 8.77 14.31
N GLY A 61 -8.41 9.14 15.22
CA GLY A 61 -7.20 8.38 15.57
C GLY A 61 -7.51 6.98 16.08
N PHE A 62 -8.37 6.83 17.09
CA PHE A 62 -8.78 5.52 17.59
C PHE A 62 -9.48 4.67 16.53
N GLY A 63 -10.28 5.27 15.65
CA GLY A 63 -10.90 4.55 14.53
C GLY A 63 -9.86 3.97 13.58
N LEU A 64 -8.84 4.76 13.24
CA LEU A 64 -7.72 4.34 12.41
C LEU A 64 -6.88 3.23 13.09
N ILE A 65 -6.62 3.34 14.40
CA ILE A 65 -5.89 2.31 15.17
C ILE A 65 -6.65 0.97 15.17
N ILE A 66 -7.97 1.00 15.36
CA ILE A 66 -8.81 -0.22 15.29
C ILE A 66 -8.76 -0.82 13.87
N ASP A 67 -8.84 0.02 12.84
CA ASP A 67 -8.75 -0.45 11.45
C ASP A 67 -7.38 -1.06 11.14
N LEU A 68 -6.28 -0.44 11.58
CA LEU A 68 -4.92 -0.96 11.40
C LEU A 68 -4.69 -2.27 12.17
N PHE A 69 -5.23 -2.39 13.39
CA PHE A 69 -5.21 -3.65 14.14
C PHE A 69 -5.96 -4.77 13.38
N LEU A 70 -7.13 -4.47 12.81
CA LEU A 70 -7.88 -5.43 12.00
C LEU A 70 -7.15 -5.80 10.70
N ILE A 71 -6.46 -4.86 10.04
CA ILE A 71 -5.62 -5.14 8.87
C ILE A 71 -4.44 -6.04 9.26
N SER A 72 -3.74 -5.74 10.35
CA SER A 72 -2.63 -6.56 10.87
C SER A 72 -3.07 -7.97 11.27
N LEU A 73 -4.29 -8.13 11.79
CA LEU A 73 -4.89 -9.45 12.00
C LEU A 73 -5.19 -10.16 10.66
N LEU A 74 -5.72 -9.43 9.67
CA LEU A 74 -6.02 -9.96 8.33
C LEU A 74 -4.77 -10.44 7.59
N THR A 75 -3.63 -9.77 7.72
CA THR A 75 -2.36 -10.18 7.09
C THR A 75 -1.78 -11.47 7.70
N GLN A 76 -2.21 -11.87 8.90
CA GLN A 76 -1.85 -13.15 9.53
C GLN A 76 -2.81 -14.29 9.16
N ILE A 77 -3.93 -14.01 8.49
CA ILE A 77 -4.92 -15.03 8.10
C ILE A 77 -4.44 -15.74 6.82
N SER A 78 -4.58 -17.06 6.79
CA SER A 78 -4.18 -17.86 5.62
C SER A 78 -4.95 -17.46 4.35
N SER A 79 -4.25 -17.54 3.22
CA SER A 79 -4.78 -17.24 1.87
C SER A 79 -6.07 -18.00 1.55
N LEU A 80 -6.20 -19.24 2.03
CA LEU A 80 -7.40 -20.07 1.90
C LEU A 80 -8.64 -19.47 2.59
N VAL A 81 -8.48 -18.91 3.80
CA VAL A 81 -9.58 -18.26 4.54
C VAL A 81 -9.95 -16.93 3.87
N LEU A 82 -8.97 -16.17 3.38
CA LEU A 82 -9.20 -14.95 2.60
C LEU A 82 -9.95 -15.26 1.28
N ALA A 83 -9.59 -16.33 0.57
CA ALA A 83 -10.31 -16.81 -0.61
C ALA A 83 -11.76 -17.20 -0.28
N GLY A 84 -11.99 -17.85 0.86
CA GLY A 84 -13.35 -18.15 1.37
C GLY A 84 -14.17 -16.89 1.66
N ILE A 85 -13.58 -15.87 2.29
CA ILE A 85 -14.24 -14.58 2.57
C ILE A 85 -14.51 -13.81 1.26
N ALA A 86 -13.59 -13.82 0.30
CA ALA A 86 -13.77 -13.25 -1.03
C ALA A 86 -14.95 -13.94 -1.76
N ALA A 87 -14.96 -15.26 -1.83
CA ALA A 87 -16.06 -16.03 -2.44
C ALA A 87 -17.41 -15.73 -1.77
N TRP A 88 -17.45 -15.67 -0.43
CA TRP A 88 -18.67 -15.33 0.32
C TRP A 88 -19.14 -13.89 0.08
N THR A 89 -18.22 -12.92 0.02
CA THR A 89 -18.57 -11.51 -0.23
C THR A 89 -19.06 -11.29 -1.65
N PHE A 90 -18.43 -11.89 -2.68
CA PHE A 90 -18.95 -11.87 -4.06
C PHE A 90 -20.33 -12.53 -4.16
N PHE A 91 -20.54 -13.68 -3.50
CA PHE A 91 -21.83 -14.36 -3.43
C PHE A 91 -22.91 -13.47 -2.79
N ARG A 92 -22.59 -12.83 -1.66
CA ARG A 92 -23.50 -11.93 -0.93
C ARG A 92 -23.79 -10.63 -1.68
N ALA A 93 -22.80 -10.04 -2.34
CA ALA A 93 -22.96 -8.85 -3.18
C ALA A 93 -23.93 -9.14 -4.33
N GLY A 94 -23.77 -10.28 -5.00
CA GLY A 94 -24.66 -10.73 -6.07
C GLY A 94 -26.13 -10.86 -5.67
N ASN A 95 -26.45 -11.04 -4.38
CA ASN A 95 -27.83 -11.17 -3.89
C ASN A 95 -28.55 -9.82 -3.69
N ARG A 96 -27.89 -8.68 -3.89
CA ARG A 96 -28.54 -7.34 -3.84
C ARG A 96 -29.28 -6.95 -5.13
N LEU A 97 -29.11 -7.69 -6.22
CA LEU A 97 -29.77 -7.44 -7.51
C LEU A 97 -31.23 -7.92 -7.50
N LYS A 98 -32.16 -7.04 -7.11
CA LYS A 98 -33.62 -7.26 -7.18
C LYS A 98 -34.07 -7.60 -8.62
N THR A 99 -34.23 -8.90 -8.91
CA THR A 99 -34.75 -9.41 -10.20
C THR A 99 -35.64 -10.62 -9.97
N LYS A 100 -36.56 -10.91 -10.90
CA LYS A 100 -37.70 -11.83 -10.71
C LYS A 100 -37.29 -13.24 -10.23
N LYS A 101 -38.02 -13.75 -9.23
CA LYS A 101 -37.81 -15.00 -8.46
C LYS A 101 -37.59 -16.33 -9.24
N ARG A 102 -37.78 -16.34 -10.56
CA ARG A 102 -38.00 -17.57 -11.36
C ARG A 102 -36.74 -18.43 -11.59
N PHE A 103 -35.54 -17.88 -11.45
CA PHE A 103 -34.26 -18.59 -11.73
C PHE A 103 -33.23 -18.45 -10.59
N ASN A 104 -33.68 -18.31 -9.34
CA ASN A 104 -32.78 -18.10 -8.20
C ASN A 104 -31.78 -19.27 -8.02
N ALA A 105 -32.24 -20.52 -8.11
CA ALA A 105 -31.38 -21.70 -7.95
C ALA A 105 -30.32 -21.80 -9.05
N ALA A 106 -30.70 -21.67 -10.33
CA ALA A 106 -29.77 -21.71 -11.46
C ALA A 106 -28.70 -20.59 -11.39
N ARG A 107 -29.06 -19.40 -10.91
CA ARG A 107 -28.11 -18.29 -10.71
C ARG A 107 -27.18 -18.51 -9.52
N ILE A 108 -27.68 -19.11 -8.43
CA ILE A 108 -26.85 -19.52 -7.29
C ILE A 108 -25.85 -20.59 -7.73
N LEU A 109 -26.29 -21.59 -8.51
CA LEU A 109 -25.44 -22.63 -9.08
C LEU A 109 -24.38 -22.04 -10.00
N LEU A 110 -24.75 -21.17 -10.95
CA LEU A 110 -23.79 -20.51 -11.86
C LEU A 110 -22.74 -19.68 -11.10
N ARG A 111 -23.13 -19.00 -10.01
CA ARG A 111 -22.20 -18.24 -9.17
C ARG A 111 -21.29 -19.12 -8.34
N LEU A 112 -21.79 -20.24 -7.81
CA LEU A 112 -20.96 -21.27 -7.18
C LEU A 112 -19.97 -21.85 -8.18
N LEU A 113 -20.39 -22.11 -9.42
CA LEU A 113 -19.52 -22.63 -10.49
C LEU A 113 -18.43 -21.62 -10.88
N VAL A 114 -18.76 -20.33 -11.02
CA VAL A 114 -17.76 -19.27 -11.27
C VAL A 114 -16.81 -19.09 -10.08
N ALA A 115 -17.30 -19.12 -8.84
CA ALA A 115 -16.45 -19.04 -7.65
C ALA A 115 -15.54 -20.28 -7.50
N LEU A 116 -16.07 -21.48 -7.78
CA LEU A 116 -15.32 -22.73 -7.82
C LEU A 116 -14.26 -22.70 -8.92
N LEU A 117 -14.59 -22.21 -10.12
CA LEU A 117 -13.65 -22.09 -11.23
C LEU A 117 -12.53 -21.11 -10.90
N LEU A 118 -12.85 -19.93 -10.34
CA LEU A 118 -11.83 -18.99 -9.86
C LEU A 118 -10.99 -19.57 -8.72
N PHE A 119 -11.57 -20.37 -7.82
CA PHE A 119 -10.84 -21.07 -6.78
C PHE A 119 -9.92 -22.17 -7.34
N VAL A 120 -10.37 -22.96 -8.31
CA VAL A 120 -9.57 -23.98 -9.00
C VAL A 120 -8.45 -23.34 -9.83
N VAL A 121 -8.69 -22.19 -10.46
CA VAL A 121 -7.63 -21.43 -11.15
C VAL A 121 -6.63 -20.85 -10.15
N ALA A 122 -7.09 -20.29 -9.03
CA ALA A 122 -6.19 -19.77 -7.98
C ALA A 122 -5.39 -20.91 -7.32
N MET A 123 -6.02 -22.03 -7.00
CA MET A 123 -5.35 -23.22 -6.50
C MET A 123 -4.39 -23.79 -7.54
N GLY A 124 -4.76 -23.85 -8.82
CA GLY A 124 -3.88 -24.33 -9.89
C GLY A 124 -2.68 -23.42 -10.14
N ILE A 125 -2.82 -22.11 -9.92
CA ILE A 125 -1.67 -21.17 -9.89
C ILE A 125 -0.79 -21.45 -8.67
N VAL A 126 -1.38 -21.66 -7.49
CA VAL A 126 -0.63 -21.98 -6.25
C VAL A 126 0.04 -23.36 -6.33
N ASP A 127 -0.59 -24.37 -6.93
CA ASP A 127 -0.01 -25.70 -7.17
C ASP A 127 1.03 -25.67 -8.30
N ALA A 128 0.86 -24.85 -9.33
CA ALA A 128 1.92 -24.64 -10.33
C ALA A 128 3.16 -23.95 -9.71
N ILE A 129 2.97 -23.10 -8.70
CA ILE A 129 4.06 -22.48 -7.93
C ILE A 129 4.70 -23.47 -6.94
N ASN A 130 3.93 -24.41 -6.36
CA ASN A 130 4.39 -25.30 -5.28
C ASN A 130 4.70 -26.76 -5.72
N GLY A 131 4.29 -27.16 -6.92
CA GLY A 131 4.03 -28.56 -7.27
C GLY A 131 5.01 -29.22 -8.25
N ASN A 132 6.18 -28.61 -8.50
CA ASN A 132 7.22 -29.16 -9.39
C ASN A 132 8.01 -30.32 -8.76
N ASP A 133 7.31 -31.29 -8.17
CA ASP A 133 7.91 -32.50 -7.59
C ASP A 133 6.95 -33.71 -7.63
N LYS A 134 6.40 -34.04 -8.83
CA LYS A 134 6.10 -35.42 -9.27
C LYS A 134 5.65 -35.60 -10.73
N ASP A 135 6.37 -36.54 -11.35
CA ASP A 135 6.02 -37.46 -12.43
C ASP A 135 5.67 -36.98 -13.85
N SER A 136 6.18 -37.77 -14.80
CA SER A 136 6.32 -37.50 -16.22
C SER A 136 5.11 -37.93 -17.07
N SER A 137 5.15 -37.42 -18.31
CA SER A 137 4.76 -38.08 -19.57
C SER A 137 3.56 -37.50 -20.35
N ASP A 138 3.87 -37.26 -21.63
CA ASP A 138 3.00 -37.29 -22.81
C ASP A 138 1.92 -36.20 -22.99
N ASN A 139 2.31 -35.03 -23.53
CA ASN A 139 1.83 -34.63 -24.85
C ASN A 139 2.65 -33.51 -25.53
N GLU A 140 2.73 -33.56 -26.86
CA GLU A 140 3.45 -32.60 -27.71
C GLU A 140 2.47 -31.56 -28.29
N LEU A 141 2.34 -30.38 -27.65
CA LEU A 141 1.91 -29.17 -28.36
C LEU A 141 2.38 -27.88 -27.65
N ALA A 142 3.17 -27.08 -28.36
CA ALA A 142 3.93 -25.98 -27.77
C ALA A 142 3.09 -24.84 -27.16
N ARG A 143 3.38 -24.50 -25.89
CA ARG A 143 3.29 -23.14 -25.39
C ARG A 143 4.52 -22.81 -24.55
N PHE A 144 5.30 -21.87 -25.05
CA PHE A 144 6.58 -21.38 -24.54
C PHE A 144 6.58 -21.07 -23.03
N GLU A 145 7.13 -21.99 -22.25
CA GLU A 145 7.38 -21.88 -20.81
C GLU A 145 8.82 -21.38 -20.61
N SER A 146 9.03 -20.41 -19.70
CA SER A 146 10.37 -19.94 -19.34
C SER A 146 10.81 -20.65 -18.07
N PRO A 147 12.07 -21.11 -17.95
CA PRO A 147 12.55 -21.74 -16.73
C PRO A 147 12.64 -20.69 -15.61
N GLU A 148 12.23 -21.07 -14.40
CA GLU A 148 12.59 -20.36 -13.17
C GLU A 148 13.67 -21.17 -12.40
N PRO A 149 14.66 -20.51 -11.79
CA PRO A 149 15.72 -21.18 -11.04
C PRO A 149 15.21 -21.80 -9.75
N SER A 150 15.34 -23.12 -9.65
CA SER A 150 15.09 -23.87 -8.42
C SER A 150 16.23 -23.69 -7.41
N THR A 151 16.18 -22.63 -6.60
CA THR A 151 16.96 -22.55 -5.36
C THR A 151 16.04 -22.34 -4.16
N LYS A 152 16.28 -23.11 -3.09
CA LYS A 152 15.56 -22.96 -1.82
C LYS A 152 16.13 -21.73 -1.11
N ILE A 153 15.53 -20.58 -1.37
CA ILE A 153 15.84 -19.34 -0.65
C ILE A 153 15.30 -19.49 0.78
N ASN A 154 16.20 -19.73 1.73
CA ASN A 154 15.92 -19.45 3.13
C ASN A 154 15.84 -17.92 3.31
N ASP A 155 15.00 -17.47 4.22
CA ASP A 155 14.67 -16.05 4.44
C ASP A 155 15.93 -15.16 4.56
N ASP A 156 16.16 -14.27 3.59
CA ASP A 156 17.06 -13.11 3.67
C ASP A 156 16.84 -12.15 2.47
N VAL A 157 17.25 -10.89 2.63
CA VAL A 157 16.96 -9.69 1.79
C VAL A 157 17.26 -9.83 0.28
N TRP A 158 18.10 -10.79 -0.12
CA TRP A 158 18.59 -10.97 -1.49
C TRP A 158 17.54 -11.35 -2.55
N GLY A 159 16.33 -11.73 -2.15
CA GLY A 159 15.30 -12.24 -3.06
C GLY A 159 14.87 -11.25 -4.15
N ILE A 160 14.66 -9.97 -3.81
CA ILE A 160 14.16 -8.98 -4.78
C ILE A 160 15.23 -8.59 -5.81
N GLU A 161 16.48 -8.44 -5.39
CA GLU A 161 17.59 -8.17 -6.30
C GLU A 161 17.86 -9.37 -7.22
N LEU A 162 17.78 -10.60 -6.71
CA LEU A 162 17.92 -11.82 -7.50
C LEU A 162 16.80 -11.97 -8.55
N ILE A 163 15.54 -11.67 -8.19
CA ILE A 163 14.41 -11.65 -9.15
C ILE A 163 14.63 -10.57 -10.22
N THR A 164 15.10 -9.39 -9.83
CA THR A 164 15.35 -8.28 -10.76
C THR A 164 16.51 -8.58 -11.71
N LEU A 165 17.58 -9.19 -11.20
CA LEU A 165 18.74 -9.63 -11.96
C LEU A 165 18.39 -10.75 -12.95
N THR A 166 17.75 -11.82 -12.48
CA THR A 166 17.30 -12.93 -13.35
C THR A 166 16.36 -12.43 -14.44
N ALA A 167 15.42 -11.53 -14.13
CA ALA A 167 14.59 -10.87 -15.14
C ALA A 167 15.40 -10.04 -16.16
N LYS A 168 16.37 -9.22 -15.71
CA LYS A 168 17.27 -8.44 -16.58
C LYS A 168 18.00 -9.34 -17.58
N TYR A 169 18.62 -10.42 -17.09
CA TYR A 169 19.42 -11.31 -17.93
C TYR A 169 18.59 -12.28 -18.77
N LEU A 170 17.38 -12.65 -18.35
CA LEU A 170 16.43 -13.39 -19.17
C LEU A 170 15.91 -12.55 -20.35
N VAL A 171 15.70 -11.24 -20.17
CA VAL A 171 15.37 -10.32 -21.27
C VAL A 171 16.59 -10.11 -22.19
N ASN A 172 17.78 -9.86 -21.62
CA ASN A 172 18.97 -9.60 -22.40
C ASN A 172 19.44 -10.83 -23.20
N THR A 173 19.37 -12.05 -22.66
CA THR A 173 19.69 -13.29 -23.40
C THR A 173 18.74 -13.52 -24.57
N LYS A 174 17.43 -13.32 -24.38
CA LYS A 174 16.42 -13.39 -25.46
C LYS A 174 16.70 -12.34 -26.55
N ALA A 175 16.99 -11.10 -26.17
CA ALA A 175 17.40 -10.05 -27.11
C ALA A 175 18.70 -10.40 -27.85
N MET A 176 19.67 -11.02 -27.16
CA MET A 176 20.95 -11.39 -27.77
C MET A 176 20.82 -12.54 -28.78
N LYS A 177 20.03 -13.57 -28.47
CA LYS A 177 19.65 -14.62 -29.45
C LYS A 177 19.03 -14.01 -30.70
N GLN A 178 18.19 -12.97 -30.56
CA GLN A 178 17.60 -12.26 -31.70
C GLN A 178 18.62 -11.45 -32.51
N ARG A 179 19.60 -10.80 -31.88
CA ARG A 179 20.70 -10.08 -32.56
C ARG A 179 21.59 -11.02 -33.37
N VAL A 180 21.94 -12.18 -32.78
CA VAL A 180 22.69 -13.24 -33.47
C VAL A 180 21.90 -13.76 -34.68
N ALA A 181 20.60 -14.03 -34.54
CA ALA A 181 19.75 -14.47 -35.66
C ALA A 181 19.66 -13.44 -36.81
N LYS A 182 19.79 -12.15 -36.52
CA LYS A 182 19.84 -11.07 -37.52
C LYS A 182 21.25 -10.78 -38.09
N LYS A 183 22.28 -11.50 -37.64
CA LYS A 183 23.70 -11.21 -37.93
C LYS A 183 24.15 -9.81 -37.48
N GLU A 184 23.52 -9.25 -36.45
CA GLU A 184 23.90 -7.97 -35.85
C GLU A 184 25.13 -8.11 -34.92
N CYS A 185 25.57 -9.35 -34.63
CA CYS A 185 26.80 -9.62 -33.88
C CYS A 185 27.50 -10.88 -34.38
N GLU A 186 28.71 -10.73 -34.91
CA GLU A 186 29.68 -11.78 -35.20
C GLU A 186 31.04 -11.34 -34.61
N PRO A 187 31.81 -12.22 -33.96
CA PRO A 187 31.53 -13.64 -33.72
C PRO A 187 30.53 -13.88 -32.58
N ILE A 188 29.76 -14.96 -32.67
CA ILE A 188 28.69 -15.33 -31.73
C ILE A 188 29.20 -15.50 -30.28
N TYR A 189 30.45 -15.98 -30.12
CA TYR A 189 31.08 -16.20 -28.83
C TYR A 189 31.25 -14.90 -28.02
N ASP A 190 31.89 -13.88 -28.59
CA ASP A 190 32.17 -12.60 -27.95
C ASP A 190 30.88 -11.89 -27.48
N CYS A 191 29.80 -12.08 -28.23
CA CYS A 191 28.46 -11.57 -27.93
C CYS A 191 27.94 -12.07 -26.57
N PHE A 192 27.98 -13.38 -26.35
CA PHE A 192 27.56 -14.01 -25.10
C PHE A 192 28.62 -13.92 -23.99
N GLN A 193 29.91 -13.85 -24.34
CA GLN A 193 30.98 -13.57 -23.39
C GLN A 193 30.83 -12.18 -22.76
N THR A 194 30.51 -11.16 -23.57
CA THR A 194 30.27 -9.79 -23.10
C THR A 194 29.09 -9.73 -22.13
N LEU A 195 27.96 -10.35 -22.49
CA LEU A 195 26.77 -10.40 -21.62
C LEU A 195 27.01 -11.20 -20.33
N GLY A 196 27.79 -12.28 -20.39
CA GLY A 196 28.15 -13.06 -19.20
C GLY A 196 29.12 -12.33 -18.27
N ASN A 197 30.01 -11.49 -18.82
CA ASN A 197 30.87 -10.63 -18.01
C ASN A 197 30.05 -9.51 -17.31
N GLU A 198 29.04 -8.93 -17.97
CA GLU A 198 28.11 -7.99 -17.33
C GLU A 198 27.36 -8.66 -16.17
N LEU A 199 26.86 -9.89 -16.38
CA LEU A 199 26.20 -10.69 -15.34
C LEU A 199 27.09 -10.89 -14.11
N ILE A 200 28.37 -11.23 -14.30
CA ILE A 200 29.31 -11.42 -13.18
C ILE A 200 29.51 -10.12 -12.41
N LEU A 201 29.61 -8.98 -13.09
CA LEU A 201 29.80 -7.69 -12.41
C LEU A 201 28.60 -7.34 -11.54
N ASP A 202 27.37 -7.44 -12.07
CA ASP A 202 26.15 -7.19 -11.30
C ASP A 202 26.03 -8.17 -10.10
N VAL A 203 26.29 -9.46 -10.32
CA VAL A 203 26.20 -10.52 -9.30
C VAL A 203 27.24 -10.35 -8.18
N VAL A 204 28.47 -9.95 -8.52
CA VAL A 204 29.53 -9.64 -7.54
C VAL A 204 29.29 -8.28 -6.89
N ASP A 205 28.55 -7.37 -7.53
CA ASP A 205 28.21 -6.10 -6.90
C ASP A 205 27.23 -6.30 -5.74
N ILE A 206 26.14 -7.03 -6.00
CA ILE A 206 25.17 -7.51 -5.01
C ILE A 206 25.88 -8.21 -3.83
N GLY A 207 26.86 -9.07 -4.10
CA GLY A 207 27.67 -9.71 -3.04
C GLY A 207 27.06 -11.01 -2.50
N LEU A 208 26.40 -11.76 -3.39
CA LEU A 208 25.83 -13.09 -3.15
C LEU A 208 26.89 -14.12 -2.68
N ASP A 209 26.42 -15.21 -2.07
CA ASP A 209 27.31 -16.32 -1.70
C ASP A 209 27.88 -17.04 -2.93
N THR A 210 29.09 -17.59 -2.78
CA THR A 210 29.84 -18.23 -3.87
C THR A 210 29.07 -19.40 -4.49
N ASP A 211 28.28 -20.16 -3.73
CA ASP A 211 27.49 -21.27 -4.28
C ASP A 211 26.32 -20.75 -5.13
N THR A 212 25.61 -19.71 -4.66
CA THR A 212 24.54 -19.04 -5.43
C THR A 212 25.04 -18.41 -6.73
N ILE A 213 26.24 -17.80 -6.70
CA ILE A 213 26.90 -17.26 -7.90
C ILE A 213 27.14 -18.37 -8.94
N ASN A 214 27.58 -19.55 -8.49
CA ASN A 214 27.82 -20.68 -9.38
C ASN A 214 26.53 -21.23 -10.00
N ASP A 215 25.41 -21.22 -9.27
CA ASP A 215 24.11 -21.67 -9.78
C ASP A 215 23.51 -20.71 -10.82
N ILE A 216 23.57 -19.39 -10.57
CA ILE A 216 23.17 -18.37 -11.56
C ILE A 216 24.00 -18.49 -12.85
N LEU A 217 25.32 -18.71 -12.72
CA LEU A 217 26.20 -18.92 -13.87
C LEU A 217 25.84 -20.20 -14.65
N ARG A 218 25.49 -21.30 -13.97
CA ARG A 218 25.03 -22.53 -14.63
C ARG A 218 23.75 -22.31 -15.42
N GLU A 219 22.77 -21.60 -14.86
CA GLU A 219 21.52 -21.29 -15.54
C GLU A 219 21.74 -20.39 -16.77
N TYR A 220 22.56 -19.33 -16.63
CA TYR A 220 22.96 -18.48 -17.75
C TYR A 220 23.60 -19.30 -18.88
N ILE A 221 24.59 -20.14 -18.58
CA ILE A 221 25.25 -21.01 -19.55
C ILE A 221 24.25 -21.99 -20.18
N GLY A 222 23.34 -22.56 -19.39
CA GLY A 222 22.24 -23.41 -19.88
C GLY A 222 21.36 -22.69 -20.90
N SER A 223 20.96 -21.45 -20.62
CA SER A 223 20.11 -20.64 -21.51
C SER A 223 20.75 -20.32 -22.87
N VAL A 224 22.08 -20.22 -22.92
CA VAL A 224 22.86 -19.88 -24.11
C VAL A 224 23.38 -21.12 -24.85
N SER A 225 23.46 -22.29 -24.19
CA SER A 225 24.04 -23.54 -24.72
C SER A 225 23.58 -23.91 -26.14
N GLU A 226 22.28 -23.80 -26.42
CA GLU A 226 21.63 -24.02 -27.72
C GLU A 226 22.24 -23.21 -28.88
N SER A 227 22.85 -22.05 -28.59
CA SER A 227 23.41 -21.11 -29.57
C SER A 227 24.93 -21.19 -29.74
N LEU A 228 25.61 -22.09 -29.03
CA LEU A 228 27.08 -22.24 -29.02
C LEU A 228 27.51 -23.67 -29.33
N SER A 229 28.66 -23.85 -29.97
CA SER A 229 29.27 -25.19 -30.12
C SER A 229 29.85 -25.69 -28.79
N THR A 230 29.94 -27.02 -28.62
CA THR A 230 30.38 -27.66 -27.36
C THR A 230 31.77 -27.22 -26.87
N SER A 231 32.69 -26.91 -27.79
CA SER A 231 34.00 -26.33 -27.45
C SER A 231 33.88 -24.90 -26.91
N GLN A 232 33.05 -24.06 -27.55
CA GLN A 232 32.78 -22.69 -27.10
C GLN A 232 32.03 -22.63 -25.76
N GLN A 233 31.11 -23.56 -25.50
CA GLN A 233 30.41 -23.69 -24.21
C GLN A 233 31.40 -23.98 -23.07
N THR A 234 32.36 -24.87 -23.31
CA THR A 234 33.38 -25.25 -22.33
C THR A 234 34.31 -24.07 -22.03
N GLU A 235 34.74 -23.35 -23.07
CA GLU A 235 35.60 -22.17 -22.91
C GLU A 235 34.88 -20.98 -22.26
N LEU A 236 33.60 -20.74 -22.61
CA LEU A 236 32.77 -19.72 -21.96
C LEU A 236 32.58 -20.03 -20.47
N THR A 237 32.29 -21.29 -20.12
CA THR A 237 32.15 -21.74 -18.73
C THR A 237 33.44 -21.47 -17.94
N ARG A 238 34.58 -21.85 -18.51
CA ARG A 238 35.92 -21.65 -17.93
C ARG A 238 36.23 -20.16 -17.74
N HIS A 239 35.92 -19.33 -18.74
CA HIS A 239 36.11 -17.88 -18.70
C HIS A 239 35.27 -17.24 -17.60
N LEU A 240 33.95 -17.48 -17.57
CA LEU A 240 33.04 -16.88 -16.59
C LEU A 240 33.36 -17.28 -15.15
N GLN A 241 33.70 -18.56 -14.90
CA GLN A 241 34.14 -19.01 -13.57
C GLN A 241 35.45 -18.34 -13.13
N GLN A 242 36.38 -18.12 -14.05
CA GLN A 242 37.65 -17.44 -13.75
C GLN A 242 37.43 -15.94 -13.47
N THR A 243 36.61 -15.26 -14.29
CA THR A 243 36.26 -13.85 -14.09
C THR A 243 35.53 -13.64 -12.75
N SER A 244 34.58 -14.51 -12.39
CA SER A 244 33.90 -14.47 -11.09
C SER A 244 34.89 -14.54 -9.91
N LYS A 245 35.80 -15.52 -9.91
CA LYS A 245 36.84 -15.67 -8.88
C LYS A 245 37.75 -14.45 -8.79
N ASN A 246 38.24 -13.96 -9.92
CA ASN A 246 39.10 -12.78 -9.96
C ASN A 246 38.39 -11.54 -9.41
N SER A 247 37.13 -11.31 -9.76
CA SER A 247 36.33 -10.19 -9.26
C SER A 247 36.05 -10.27 -7.76
N LEU A 248 35.78 -11.48 -7.23
CA LEU A 248 35.65 -11.73 -5.80
C LEU A 248 36.98 -11.46 -5.04
N GLU A 249 38.11 -11.91 -5.59
CA GLU A 249 39.44 -11.64 -5.01
C GLU A 249 39.79 -10.14 -5.03
N LEU A 250 39.45 -9.42 -6.11
CA LEU A 250 39.60 -7.97 -6.22
C LEU A 250 38.78 -7.22 -5.16
N LYS A 251 37.48 -7.52 -5.03
CA LYS A 251 36.60 -6.86 -4.04
C LYS A 251 37.05 -7.16 -2.60
N VAL A 252 37.58 -8.37 -2.34
CA VAL A 252 38.22 -8.71 -1.04
C VAL A 252 39.56 -8.00 -0.82
N ALA A 253 40.33 -7.72 -1.87
CA ALA A 253 41.59 -6.99 -1.76
C ALA A 253 41.37 -5.48 -1.49
N GLU A 254 40.38 -4.86 -2.15
CA GLU A 254 39.97 -3.47 -1.89
C GLU A 254 39.51 -3.28 -0.44
N LEU A 255 38.64 -4.17 0.06
CA LEU A 255 38.21 -4.16 1.47
C LEU A 255 39.40 -4.22 2.44
N LYS A 256 40.40 -5.08 2.18
CA LYS A 256 41.62 -5.20 3.02
C LYS A 256 42.54 -3.99 2.95
N SER A 257 42.57 -3.27 1.83
CA SER A 257 43.38 -2.06 1.67
C SER A 257 42.91 -0.89 2.55
N THR A 258 41.64 -0.90 2.96
CA THR A 258 41.02 0.14 3.80
C THR A 258 41.38 -0.02 5.28
N GLU A 259 41.92 -1.17 5.69
CA GLU A 259 42.09 -1.56 7.11
C GLU A 259 43.53 -1.38 7.65
N GLN A 260 44.49 -0.92 6.84
CA GLN A 260 45.93 -0.90 7.21
C GLN A 260 46.37 0.25 8.15
N VAL A 261 45.48 0.92 8.88
CA VAL A 261 45.87 1.92 9.88
C VAL A 261 45.41 1.47 11.28
N ILE A 262 46.40 1.23 12.16
CA ILE A 262 46.36 0.77 13.57
C ILE A 262 46.67 -0.73 13.74
N THR A 263 47.95 -1.02 13.99
CA THR A 263 48.44 -2.34 14.39
C THR A 263 48.68 -2.39 15.90
N LEU A 264 47.98 -3.25 16.64
CA LEU A 264 48.42 -3.83 17.92
C LEU A 264 47.88 -5.27 18.04
N PRO A 265 48.56 -6.18 18.75
CA PRO A 265 48.52 -7.61 18.42
C PRO A 265 47.32 -8.35 19.03
N ILE A 266 46.65 -9.17 18.21
CA ILE A 266 45.61 -10.10 18.65
C ILE A 266 46.18 -11.54 18.59
N LYS A 267 45.92 -12.32 19.66
CA LYS A 267 46.24 -13.75 19.72
C LYS A 267 45.46 -14.52 18.64
N ASN A 268 46.11 -15.51 18.04
CA ASN A 268 45.42 -16.48 17.19
C ASN A 268 44.38 -17.26 18.00
N ASP A 269 43.11 -17.10 17.65
CA ASP A 269 42.07 -18.10 17.87
C ASP A 269 41.24 -18.24 16.58
N THR A 270 41.13 -19.47 16.08
CA THR A 270 40.50 -19.79 14.81
C THR A 270 38.97 -19.89 14.93
N ASN A 271 38.26 -18.79 14.67
CA ASN A 271 36.90 -18.84 14.14
C ASN A 271 36.55 -17.54 13.40
N ILE A 272 36.53 -17.57 12.06
CA ILE A 272 36.13 -16.40 11.25
C ILE A 272 34.61 -16.37 11.15
N GLN A 273 33.96 -15.95 12.23
CA GLN A 273 32.63 -15.36 12.15
C GLN A 273 32.84 -13.88 11.82
N LYS A 274 32.59 -13.50 10.56
CA LYS A 274 32.67 -12.08 10.14
C LYS A 274 31.73 -11.27 11.03
N PRO A 275 32.17 -10.15 11.63
CA PRO A 275 31.26 -9.29 12.37
C PRO A 275 30.19 -8.73 11.40
N PRO A 276 28.93 -8.57 11.84
CA PRO A 276 27.94 -7.93 11.00
C PRO A 276 28.40 -6.49 10.72
N TYR A 277 28.53 -6.14 9.44
CA TYR A 277 28.76 -4.76 9.01
C TYR A 277 27.52 -3.93 9.31
N LYS A 278 27.44 -3.49 10.57
CA LYS A 278 26.27 -2.82 11.12
C LYS A 278 26.34 -1.34 10.79
N SER A 279 26.11 -1.00 9.52
CA SER A 279 25.72 0.35 9.14
C SER A 279 24.35 0.65 9.77
N THR A 280 24.31 1.12 11.02
CA THR A 280 23.07 1.63 11.64
C THR A 280 22.63 2.93 10.96
N GLY A 281 22.22 2.82 9.70
CA GLY A 281 21.66 3.86 8.87
C GLY A 281 20.14 3.85 8.95
N LEU A 282 19.53 5.03 8.81
CA LEU A 282 18.08 5.15 8.69
C LEU A 282 17.54 4.55 7.38
N ILE A 283 18.42 4.24 6.42
CA ILE A 283 18.11 3.72 5.08
C ILE A 283 17.78 2.22 5.13
N GLU A 284 18.62 1.38 5.74
CA GLU A 284 18.33 -0.06 5.95
C GLU A 284 17.02 -0.25 6.77
N ARG A 285 16.79 0.62 7.76
CA ARG A 285 15.51 0.66 8.49
C ARG A 285 14.33 1.09 7.62
N LEU A 286 14.55 1.91 6.59
CA LEU A 286 13.52 2.39 5.69
C LEU A 286 13.23 1.36 4.58
N GLU A 287 14.23 0.65 4.08
CA GLU A 287 14.10 -0.42 3.08
C GLU A 287 13.36 -1.62 3.68
N ASN A 288 13.80 -2.13 4.84
CA ASN A 288 13.10 -3.19 5.56
C ASN A 288 11.66 -2.77 5.92
N LEU A 289 11.43 -1.50 6.28
CA LEU A 289 10.08 -0.98 6.48
C LEU A 289 9.27 -0.93 5.17
N ILE A 290 9.85 -0.54 4.04
CA ILE A 290 9.15 -0.44 2.75
C ILE A 290 8.75 -1.82 2.23
N GLU A 291 9.56 -2.85 2.45
CA GLU A 291 9.23 -4.24 2.09
C GLU A 291 8.10 -4.80 2.97
N GLU A 292 8.21 -4.67 4.30
CA GLU A 292 7.13 -5.02 5.24
C GLU A 292 5.83 -4.23 4.96
N LEU A 293 5.96 -2.94 4.60
CA LEU A 293 4.84 -2.09 4.21
C LEU A 293 4.32 -2.38 2.81
N GLY A 294 5.07 -2.99 1.88
CA GLY A 294 4.63 -3.17 0.49
C GLY A 294 3.35 -4.01 0.39
N LEU A 295 3.36 -5.18 1.02
CA LEU A 295 2.17 -6.04 1.17
C LEU A 295 1.12 -5.41 2.08
N GLY A 296 1.54 -4.79 3.20
CA GLY A 296 0.63 -4.14 4.15
C GLY A 296 -0.17 -2.98 3.54
N LEU A 297 0.46 -2.16 2.71
CA LEU A 297 -0.14 -1.02 2.01
C LEU A 297 -1.14 -1.48 0.95
N GLY A 298 -0.89 -2.59 0.26
CA GLY A 298 -1.84 -3.21 -0.67
C GLY A 298 -3.10 -3.71 0.04
N TRP A 299 -2.94 -4.46 1.14
CA TRP A 299 -4.06 -4.94 1.95
C TRP A 299 -4.85 -3.80 2.60
N ALA A 300 -4.16 -2.79 3.12
CA ALA A 300 -4.79 -1.60 3.65
C ALA A 300 -5.55 -0.82 2.56
N ALA A 301 -4.98 -0.66 1.36
CA ALA A 301 -5.67 -0.04 0.22
C ALA A 301 -6.97 -0.76 -0.11
N PHE A 302 -6.93 -2.09 -0.22
CA PHE A 302 -8.10 -2.92 -0.45
C PHE A 302 -9.15 -2.77 0.68
N TYR A 303 -8.72 -2.92 1.95
CA TYR A 303 -9.57 -2.80 3.13
C TYR A 303 -10.28 -1.44 3.18
N PHE A 304 -9.54 -0.34 3.11
CA PHE A 304 -10.10 1.01 3.22
C PHE A 304 -11.01 1.33 2.02
N SER A 305 -10.65 0.92 0.81
CA SER A 305 -11.47 1.16 -0.38
C SER A 305 -12.79 0.39 -0.32
N VAL A 306 -12.74 -0.92 -0.07
CA VAL A 306 -13.92 -1.80 -0.07
C VAL A 306 -14.87 -1.46 1.09
N PHE A 307 -14.36 -1.31 2.32
CA PHE A 307 -15.25 -1.03 3.46
C PHE A 307 -15.85 0.38 3.38
N THR A 308 -15.05 1.41 3.06
CA THR A 308 -15.56 2.78 2.94
C THR A 308 -16.65 2.87 1.86
N ALA A 309 -16.47 2.25 0.69
CA ALA A 309 -17.51 2.23 -0.34
C ALA A 309 -18.75 1.40 0.08
N TRP A 310 -18.57 0.18 0.61
CA TRP A 310 -19.69 -0.73 0.89
C TRP A 310 -20.55 -0.25 2.08
N TRP A 311 -19.95 0.30 3.13
CA TRP A 311 -20.66 0.89 4.27
C TRP A 311 -20.84 2.41 4.17
N LYS A 312 -20.92 2.98 2.96
CA LYS A 312 -21.32 4.38 2.71
C LYS A 312 -20.51 5.40 3.53
N GLY A 313 -19.19 5.23 3.56
CA GLY A 313 -18.27 6.09 4.29
C GLY A 313 -17.74 5.53 5.62
N GLN A 314 -18.05 4.28 5.99
CA GLN A 314 -17.59 3.68 7.25
C GLN A 314 -16.64 2.50 7.04
N THR A 315 -15.58 2.45 7.85
CA THR A 315 -14.78 1.26 8.12
C THR A 315 -15.23 0.59 9.43
N PRO A 316 -14.84 -0.65 9.74
CA PRO A 316 -15.13 -1.27 11.03
C PRO A 316 -14.83 -0.38 12.25
N GLY A 317 -13.63 0.22 12.32
CA GLY A 317 -13.22 1.11 13.42
C GLY A 317 -14.02 2.41 13.48
N LYS A 318 -14.24 3.06 12.33
CA LYS A 318 -15.09 4.27 12.26
C LYS A 318 -16.54 3.96 12.67
N LYS A 319 -17.07 2.82 12.26
CA LYS A 319 -18.43 2.37 12.56
C LYS A 319 -18.63 2.05 14.04
N LEU A 320 -17.69 1.35 14.67
CA LEU A 320 -17.67 1.09 16.11
C LEU A 320 -17.69 2.39 16.91
N LEU A 321 -16.99 3.42 16.42
CA LEU A 321 -16.95 4.75 17.00
C LEU A 321 -18.05 5.70 16.47
N GLY A 322 -19.06 5.21 15.73
CA GLY A 322 -20.18 6.04 15.27
C GLY A 322 -19.79 7.22 14.37
N MET A 323 -18.72 7.09 13.57
CA MET A 323 -18.26 8.09 12.61
C MET A 323 -18.57 7.66 11.17
N GLN A 324 -18.72 8.62 10.27
CA GLN A 324 -18.91 8.38 8.84
C GLN A 324 -18.15 9.42 8.02
N VAL A 325 -17.50 8.98 6.94
CA VAL A 325 -16.96 9.86 5.90
C VAL A 325 -18.08 10.20 4.91
N ILE A 326 -18.24 11.47 4.56
CA ILE A 326 -19.18 11.93 3.54
C ILE A 326 -18.48 12.92 2.60
N LYS A 327 -18.87 12.99 1.34
CA LYS A 327 -18.36 14.00 0.41
C LYS A 327 -18.99 15.37 0.68
N LEU A 328 -18.34 16.44 0.21
CA LEU A 328 -18.85 17.81 0.30
C LEU A 328 -20.20 18.01 -0.43
N ASP A 329 -20.52 17.15 -1.40
CA ASP A 329 -21.79 17.10 -2.14
C ASP A 329 -22.91 16.31 -1.42
N ASN A 330 -22.72 15.92 -0.16
CA ASN A 330 -23.63 15.08 0.64
C ASN A 330 -23.83 13.64 0.10
N THR A 331 -22.99 13.19 -0.85
CA THR A 331 -23.04 11.81 -1.38
C THR A 331 -22.08 10.86 -0.64
N ALA A 332 -22.33 9.56 -0.79
CA ALA A 332 -21.46 8.51 -0.26
C ALA A 332 -20.37 8.17 -1.27
N LEU A 333 -19.13 7.95 -0.80
CA LEU A 333 -18.00 7.64 -1.66
C LEU A 333 -18.22 6.36 -2.47
N ASN A 334 -17.87 6.41 -3.75
CA ASN A 334 -17.70 5.24 -4.59
C ASN A 334 -16.34 4.55 -4.32
N LEU A 335 -16.07 3.43 -5.00
CA LEU A 335 -14.85 2.64 -4.78
C LEU A 335 -13.57 3.40 -5.20
N TRP A 336 -13.62 4.15 -6.30
CA TRP A 336 -12.48 4.91 -6.82
C TRP A 336 -12.18 6.13 -5.94
N GLU A 337 -13.21 6.87 -5.51
CA GLU A 337 -13.08 7.96 -4.54
C GLU A 337 -12.54 7.45 -3.20
N SER A 338 -12.98 6.26 -2.74
CA SER A 338 -12.47 5.63 -1.53
C SER A 338 -10.99 5.23 -1.65
N PHE A 339 -10.55 4.77 -2.83
CA PHE A 339 -9.16 4.46 -3.13
C PHE A 339 -8.29 5.73 -3.21
N GLY A 340 -8.75 6.78 -3.89
CA GLY A 340 -8.07 8.08 -3.91
C GLY A 340 -7.91 8.67 -2.51
N ARG A 341 -8.94 8.55 -1.67
CA ARG A 341 -8.89 8.94 -0.25
C ARG A 341 -7.91 8.08 0.56
N TYR A 342 -7.72 6.81 0.19
CA TYR A 342 -6.66 5.99 0.77
C TYR A 342 -5.26 6.44 0.34
N GLY A 343 -5.05 6.82 -0.93
CA GLY A 343 -3.80 7.44 -1.39
C GLY A 343 -3.42 8.69 -0.59
N GLY A 344 -4.42 9.46 -0.16
CA GLY A 344 -4.23 10.58 0.77
C GLY A 344 -3.64 10.18 2.14
N TYR A 345 -3.86 8.95 2.62
CA TYR A 345 -3.19 8.45 3.84
C TYR A 345 -1.69 8.25 3.62
N ALA A 346 -1.27 7.74 2.46
CA ALA A 346 0.13 7.63 2.09
C ALA A 346 0.79 9.01 1.98
N ALA A 347 0.11 10.01 1.39
CA ALA A 347 0.58 11.40 1.39
C ALA A 347 0.69 11.99 2.83
N GLY A 348 -0.20 11.60 3.73
CA GLY A 348 -0.12 11.95 5.15
C GLY A 348 1.08 11.33 5.87
N LEU A 349 1.51 10.13 5.47
CA LEU A 349 2.72 9.47 5.99
C LEU A 349 3.97 10.14 5.42
N ALA A 350 4.02 10.35 4.11
CA ALA A 350 5.13 11.01 3.41
C ALA A 350 5.40 12.45 3.89
N THR A 351 4.37 13.13 4.40
CA THR A 351 4.49 14.45 5.05
C THR A 351 4.88 14.35 6.55
N GLY A 352 5.46 13.24 7.00
CA GLY A 352 5.93 13.05 8.37
C GLY A 352 4.81 13.10 9.41
N LEU A 353 3.65 12.50 9.10
CA LEU A 353 2.38 12.60 9.86
C LEU A 353 1.76 14.01 9.94
N MET A 354 2.43 15.06 9.47
CA MET A 354 1.92 16.44 9.52
C MET A 354 0.57 16.58 8.80
N GLY A 355 0.38 15.88 7.69
CA GLY A 355 -0.89 15.82 6.96
C GLY A 355 -2.06 15.22 7.76
N PHE A 356 -1.79 14.33 8.73
CA PHE A 356 -2.80 13.83 9.67
C PHE A 356 -3.07 14.84 10.78
N LEU A 357 -2.03 15.50 11.30
CA LEU A 357 -2.13 16.46 12.40
C LEU A 357 -2.97 17.71 12.05
N GLN A 358 -3.19 18.01 10.77
CA GLN A 358 -4.05 19.13 10.33
C GLN A 358 -5.43 19.15 11.00
N VAL A 359 -6.00 17.98 11.36
CA VAL A 359 -7.23 17.84 12.15
C VAL A 359 -7.25 18.66 13.47
N PHE A 360 -6.07 18.97 14.05
CA PHE A 360 -5.93 19.69 15.32
C PHE A 360 -6.03 21.21 15.21
N TRP A 361 -5.86 21.81 14.02
CA TRP A 361 -6.00 23.26 13.80
C TRP A 361 -6.96 23.63 12.66
N ASP A 362 -7.25 22.71 11.74
CA ASP A 362 -8.16 22.98 10.61
C ASP A 362 -9.60 23.34 11.09
N PRO A 363 -10.25 24.37 10.51
CA PRO A 363 -11.60 24.80 10.88
C PRO A 363 -12.64 23.68 10.76
N ASN A 364 -12.67 22.95 9.64
CA ASN A 364 -13.60 21.83 9.44
C ASN A 364 -12.97 20.47 9.85
N ARG A 365 -11.89 20.51 10.64
CA ARG A 365 -11.09 19.36 11.07
C ARG A 365 -10.70 18.41 9.93
N GLN A 366 -10.43 18.93 8.72
CA GLN A 366 -10.01 18.09 7.60
C GLN A 366 -8.52 17.75 7.71
N ALA A 367 -8.20 16.46 7.59
CA ALA A 367 -6.82 16.01 7.36
C ALA A 367 -6.47 16.08 5.86
N ILE A 368 -5.20 15.91 5.49
CA ILE A 368 -4.74 15.98 4.09
C ILE A 368 -5.54 15.05 3.15
N HIS A 369 -5.84 13.84 3.61
CA HIS A 369 -6.63 12.85 2.87
C HIS A 369 -8.11 13.22 2.76
N ASP A 370 -8.65 13.97 3.71
CA ASP A 370 -10.02 14.49 3.63
C ASP A 370 -10.10 15.62 2.59
N LYS A 371 -9.07 16.48 2.52
CA LYS A 371 -8.95 17.58 1.55
C LYS A 371 -8.74 17.09 0.11
N ILE A 372 -7.81 16.16 -0.10
CA ILE A 372 -7.50 15.59 -1.43
C ILE A 372 -8.74 14.94 -2.07
N SER A 373 -9.67 14.42 -1.27
CA SER A 373 -10.85 13.70 -1.76
C SER A 373 -12.17 14.41 -1.49
N GLU A 374 -12.14 15.70 -1.15
CA GLU A 374 -13.34 16.52 -0.94
C GLU A 374 -14.35 15.85 0.01
N THR A 375 -13.85 15.45 1.20
CA THR A 375 -14.64 14.76 2.22
C THR A 375 -14.58 15.41 3.59
N LEU A 376 -15.56 15.08 4.41
CA LEU A 376 -15.69 15.41 5.83
C LEU A 376 -15.93 14.12 6.63
N VAL A 377 -15.59 14.14 7.92
CA VAL A 377 -15.91 13.03 8.82
C VAL A 377 -16.86 13.53 9.91
N ILE A 378 -18.11 13.06 9.85
CA ILE A 378 -19.20 13.42 10.75
C ILE A 378 -19.33 12.41 11.92
N ASP A 379 -19.90 12.87 13.04
CA ASP A 379 -20.12 12.10 14.27
C ASP A 379 -21.62 11.77 14.41
N LEU A 380 -22.03 10.57 13.98
CA LEU A 380 -23.43 10.13 13.92
C LEU A 380 -24.11 10.03 15.29
N ARG A 381 -23.35 10.18 16.39
CA ARG A 381 -23.86 10.12 17.77
C ARG A 381 -24.41 11.46 18.27
N LYS A 382 -24.15 12.54 17.55
CA LYS A 382 -24.64 13.89 17.88
C LYS A 382 -25.74 14.27 16.88
N PRO A 383 -26.82 14.94 17.31
CA PRO A 383 -27.81 15.48 16.38
C PRO A 383 -27.21 16.61 15.53
N LYS A 384 -27.78 16.83 14.34
CA LYS A 384 -27.50 18.02 13.53
C LYS A 384 -27.99 19.26 14.28
N VAL A 385 -27.16 20.30 14.36
CA VAL A 385 -27.53 21.60 14.92
C VAL A 385 -28.20 22.43 13.81
N PRO A 386 -29.30 23.17 14.08
CA PRO A 386 -29.81 24.15 13.12
C PRO A 386 -28.71 25.15 12.76
N PHE A 387 -28.55 25.44 11.48
CA PHE A 387 -27.58 26.41 10.98
C PHE A 387 -28.29 27.31 9.97
N ASP A 388 -28.47 28.58 10.31
CA ASP A 388 -28.98 29.58 9.37
C ASP A 388 -27.80 30.20 8.61
N LYS A 389 -27.84 30.05 7.28
CA LYS A 389 -26.83 30.59 6.36
C LYS A 389 -26.81 32.12 6.34
N ASN A 390 -27.92 32.76 6.73
CA ASN A 390 -28.05 34.22 6.76
C ASN A 390 -27.34 34.88 7.95
N MET A 391 -26.93 34.11 8.96
CA MET A 391 -26.19 34.59 10.15
C MET A 391 -24.65 34.59 9.96
N ALA A 392 -24.16 34.15 8.79
CA ALA A 392 -22.74 33.87 8.55
C ALA A 392 -22.12 34.67 7.39
N VAL A 393 -22.74 35.79 7.00
CA VAL A 393 -22.33 36.70 5.92
C VAL A 393 -21.80 38.01 6.48
#